data_AF-A0A962V4C0-F1
#
_entry.id   AF-A0A962V4C0-F1
#
_cell.length_a   1.000
_cell.length_b   1.000
_cell.length_c   1.000
_cell.angle_alpha   90.00
_cell.angle_beta   90.00
_cell.angle_gamma   90.00
#
_symmetry.space_group_name_H-M   'P 1'
#
loop_
_entity.id
_entity.type
_entity.pdbx_description
1 polymer ?
#
loop_
_entity_poly.entity_id
_entity_poly.type
_entity_poly.pdbx_seq_one_letter_code
_entity_poly.pdbx_strand_id
1 'polypeptide(L)'
;MQLFLIDAIGPFFRGYERKKINWSKIPFDHLRTDEPARTAQFTAIRQDMQEFTQRVAAIGYNAVSLDDLAHLADHPWYEPAIRARIAVFRAEFQRLFEIIQTQGLALYITTDVFSYTAALKQRLGNSTHKITAFLCELIDQFFTDFPAVAGLIVRIGESDGLDVSGQQDFKSELHLKTPKQVNQFLRALLPVFEKHQRRLILRTWTVGSYRVGDLIWHRGTFAR
;
A
#
# COMPACT_ATOMS: atom_id res chain seq x y z
N MET A 1 22.44 5.20 -6.16
CA MET A 1 22.38 3.87 -5.52
C MET A 1 21.35 3.01 -6.24
N GLN A 2 21.71 1.80 -6.63
CA GLN A 2 20.78 0.82 -7.22
C GLN A 2 19.79 0.34 -6.15
N LEU A 3 18.52 0.17 -6.51
CA LEU A 3 17.47 -0.26 -5.57
C LEU A 3 17.35 -1.80 -5.60
N PHE A 4 17.59 -2.44 -4.46
CA PHE A 4 17.34 -3.86 -4.24
C PHE A 4 16.22 -3.98 -3.20
N LEU A 5 15.01 -4.18 -3.69
CA LEU A 5 13.77 -4.13 -2.92
C LEU A 5 13.18 -5.54 -2.76
N ILE A 6 12.75 -5.87 -1.54
CA ILE A 6 12.03 -7.11 -1.24
C ILE A 6 10.72 -6.81 -0.51
N ASP A 7 9.72 -7.66 -0.71
CA ASP A 7 8.47 -7.54 0.02
C ASP A 7 8.56 -8.12 1.43
N ALA A 8 8.04 -7.37 2.43
CA ALA A 8 8.17 -7.69 3.84
C ALA A 8 6.83 -8.06 4.50
N ILE A 9 5.82 -8.51 3.74
CA ILE A 9 4.51 -8.86 4.33
C ILE A 9 4.51 -10.22 5.04
N GLY A 10 5.51 -11.07 4.82
CA GLY A 10 5.58 -12.44 5.36
C GLY A 10 5.28 -12.58 6.85
N PRO A 11 5.86 -11.73 7.75
CA PRO A 11 5.56 -11.74 9.19
C PRO A 11 4.08 -11.66 9.57
N PHE A 12 3.22 -11.08 8.72
CA PHE A 12 1.79 -10.90 8.99
C PHE A 12 0.95 -12.17 8.72
N PHE A 13 1.54 -13.22 8.16
CA PHE A 13 0.84 -14.47 7.82
C PHE A 13 0.97 -15.54 8.90
N ARG A 14 1.71 -15.28 9.99
CA ARG A 14 1.82 -16.22 11.11
C ARG A 14 0.43 -16.48 11.71
N GLY A 15 0.01 -17.75 11.70
CA GLY A 15 -1.31 -18.15 12.20
C GLY A 15 -2.48 -17.81 11.26
N TYR A 16 -2.22 -17.45 10.01
CA TYR A 16 -3.25 -17.16 9.02
C TYR A 16 -3.75 -18.45 8.34
N GLU A 17 -4.75 -19.11 8.93
CA GLU A 17 -5.25 -20.43 8.53
C GLU A 17 -6.28 -20.40 7.38
N ARG A 18 -6.05 -19.60 6.33
CA ARG A 18 -6.91 -19.62 5.12
C ARG A 18 -6.38 -20.60 4.08
N LYS A 19 -7.30 -21.34 3.44
CA LYS A 19 -6.97 -22.25 2.33
C LYS A 19 -6.51 -21.52 1.07
N LYS A 20 -7.06 -20.33 0.81
CA LYS A 20 -6.69 -19.45 -0.31
C LYS A 20 -6.09 -18.18 0.28
N ILE A 21 -4.83 -17.92 -0.04
CA ILE A 21 -4.06 -16.80 0.49
C ILE A 21 -3.69 -15.87 -0.66
N ASN A 22 -3.99 -14.58 -0.51
CA ASN A 22 -3.44 -13.57 -1.39
C ASN A 22 -2.03 -13.20 -0.89
N TRP A 23 -1.00 -13.61 -1.62
CA TRP A 23 0.41 -13.37 -1.30
C TRP A 23 0.92 -11.99 -1.73
N SER A 24 0.02 -11.09 -2.12
CA SER A 24 0.35 -9.72 -2.55
C SER A 24 -0.18 -8.63 -1.62
N LYS A 25 -0.84 -9.01 -0.51
CA LYS A 25 -1.39 -8.07 0.48
C LYS A 25 -1.35 -8.63 1.89
N ILE A 26 -1.02 -7.78 2.86
CA ILE A 26 -1.24 -8.10 4.28
C ILE A 26 -2.72 -8.41 4.53
N PRO A 27 -3.05 -9.51 5.24
CA PRO A 27 -4.42 -9.81 5.60
C PRO A 27 -4.89 -8.93 6.76
N PHE A 28 -5.18 -7.65 6.51
CA PHE A 28 -5.52 -6.68 7.56
C PHE A 28 -6.72 -7.09 8.43
N ASP A 29 -7.67 -7.85 7.89
CA ASP A 29 -8.80 -8.42 8.64
C ASP A 29 -8.40 -9.47 9.68
N HIS A 30 -7.21 -10.06 9.54
CA HIS A 30 -6.63 -10.99 10.51
C HIS A 30 -5.91 -10.29 11.66
N LEU A 31 -5.59 -9.00 11.50
CA LEU A 31 -4.84 -8.25 12.50
C LEU A 31 -5.76 -7.80 13.64
N ARG A 32 -5.37 -8.12 14.86
CA ARG A 32 -6.10 -7.80 16.10
C ARG A 32 -5.86 -6.34 16.47
N THR A 33 -6.94 -5.63 16.77
CA THR A 33 -6.91 -4.22 17.20
C THR A 33 -7.15 -4.06 18.70
N ASP A 34 -7.69 -5.10 19.34
CA ASP A 34 -8.14 -5.07 20.72
C ASP A 34 -7.15 -5.80 21.64
N GLU A 35 -7.02 -5.31 22.87
CA GLU A 35 -6.17 -5.94 23.88
C GLU A 35 -6.86 -7.15 24.54
N PRO A 36 -6.10 -8.15 25.02
CA PRO A 36 -4.63 -8.29 24.96
C PRO A 36 -4.11 -8.90 23.65
N ALA A 37 -5.02 -9.31 22.75
CA ALA A 37 -4.69 -10.08 21.56
C ALA A 37 -3.82 -9.28 20.57
N ARG A 38 -4.06 -7.97 20.44
CA ARG A 38 -3.22 -7.04 19.68
C ARG A 38 -1.76 -7.12 20.12
N THR A 39 -1.49 -6.90 21.40
CA THR A 39 -0.12 -6.88 21.93
C THR A 39 0.59 -8.20 21.67
N ALA A 40 -0.08 -9.33 21.92
CA ALA A 40 0.49 -10.65 21.67
C ALA A 40 0.84 -10.86 20.19
N GLN A 41 -0.10 -10.58 19.27
CA GLN A 41 0.12 -10.77 17.84
C GLN A 41 1.22 -9.86 17.30
N PHE A 42 1.18 -8.56 17.60
CA PHE A 42 2.18 -7.62 17.08
C PHE A 42 3.56 -7.80 17.71
N THR A 43 3.67 -8.39 18.91
CA THR A 43 4.96 -8.79 19.47
C THR A 43 5.60 -9.90 18.62
N ALA A 44 4.81 -10.91 18.22
CA ALA A 44 5.30 -11.95 17.32
C ALA A 44 5.65 -11.39 15.93
N ILE A 45 4.82 -10.51 15.35
CA ILE A 45 5.10 -9.86 14.06
C ILE A 45 6.41 -9.07 14.12
N ARG A 46 6.66 -8.33 15.20
CA ARG A 46 7.92 -7.58 15.38
C ARG A 46 9.15 -8.49 15.46
N GLN A 47 9.05 -9.61 16.19
CA GLN A 47 10.14 -10.59 16.26
C GLN A 47 10.47 -11.16 14.88
N ASP A 48 9.44 -11.54 14.12
CA ASP A 48 9.59 -12.05 12.76
C ASP A 48 10.14 -10.99 11.81
N MET A 49 9.70 -9.74 11.94
CA MET A 49 10.21 -8.62 11.16
C MET A 49 11.69 -8.37 11.44
N GLN A 50 12.11 -8.45 12.70
CA GLN A 50 13.51 -8.28 13.07
C GLN A 50 14.40 -9.35 12.44
N GLU A 51 13.98 -10.62 12.53
CA GLU A 51 14.70 -11.73 11.90
C GLU A 51 14.73 -11.59 10.37
N PHE A 52 13.58 -11.27 9.75
CA PHE A 52 13.47 -11.06 8.31
C PHE A 52 14.40 -9.96 7.83
N THR A 53 14.33 -8.77 8.43
CA THR A 53 15.10 -7.59 8.03
C THR A 53 16.60 -7.83 8.18
N GLN A 54 17.04 -8.48 9.25
CA GLN A 54 18.45 -8.86 9.43
C GLN A 54 18.94 -9.77 8.30
N ARG A 55 18.15 -10.80 7.94
CA ARG A 55 18.53 -11.76 6.89
C ARG A 55 18.57 -11.12 5.50
N VAL A 56 17.56 -10.32 5.13
CA VAL A 56 17.51 -9.73 3.80
C VAL A 56 18.58 -8.65 3.62
N ALA A 57 18.89 -7.88 4.66
CA ALA A 57 20.01 -6.95 4.65
C ALA A 57 21.34 -7.70 4.44
N ALA A 58 21.55 -8.83 5.13
CA ALA A 58 22.75 -9.65 4.96
C ALA A 58 22.90 -10.27 3.55
N ILE A 59 21.78 -10.54 2.87
CA ILE A 59 21.76 -11.03 1.48
C ILE A 59 22.06 -9.91 0.46
N GLY A 60 21.94 -8.64 0.88
CA GLY A 60 22.27 -7.47 0.06
C GLY A 60 21.06 -6.64 -0.40
N TYR A 61 19.86 -6.91 0.11
CA TYR A 61 18.74 -5.99 -0.08
C TYR A 61 19.00 -4.68 0.68
N ASN A 62 18.58 -3.56 0.09
CA ASN A 62 18.72 -2.23 0.70
C ASN A 62 17.37 -1.53 0.90
N ALA A 63 16.27 -2.19 0.59
CA ALA A 63 14.93 -1.67 0.75
C ALA A 63 13.90 -2.79 0.98
N VAL A 64 12.82 -2.44 1.66
CA VAL A 64 11.65 -3.32 1.84
C VAL A 64 10.34 -2.61 1.48
N SER A 65 9.33 -3.38 1.07
CA SER A 65 7.95 -2.90 0.92
C SER A 65 7.00 -3.49 1.96
N LEU A 66 6.04 -2.69 2.40
CA LEU A 66 4.88 -3.12 3.20
C LEU A 66 3.58 -2.61 2.57
N ASP A 67 2.50 -3.38 2.72
CA ASP A 67 1.13 -2.97 2.38
C ASP A 67 0.41 -2.38 3.59
N ASP A 68 -0.72 -1.70 3.46
CA ASP A 68 -1.12 -0.86 2.33
C ASP A 68 -1.35 0.54 2.90
N LEU A 69 -1.01 1.59 2.14
CA LEU A 69 -1.26 2.99 2.49
C LEU A 69 -2.68 3.23 3.03
N ALA A 70 -3.69 2.55 2.48
CA ALA A 70 -5.10 2.71 2.91
C ALA A 70 -5.32 2.45 4.41
N HIS A 71 -4.52 1.58 5.02
CA HIS A 71 -4.63 1.23 6.43
C HIS A 71 -3.74 2.09 7.35
N LEU A 72 -2.94 3.00 6.80
CA LEU A 72 -1.98 3.83 7.53
C LEU A 72 -2.20 5.34 7.35
N ALA A 73 -2.76 5.75 6.22
CA ALA A 73 -3.07 7.15 5.94
C ALA A 73 -4.47 7.50 6.46
N ASP A 74 -4.55 8.44 7.40
CA ASP A 74 -5.82 8.92 7.95
C ASP A 74 -6.39 10.07 7.11
N HIS A 75 -7.72 10.20 7.09
CA HIS A 75 -8.42 11.31 6.44
C HIS A 75 -9.75 11.60 7.15
N PRO A 76 -10.15 12.88 7.31
CA PRO A 76 -11.43 13.24 7.92
C PRO A 76 -12.69 12.73 7.19
N TRP A 77 -12.54 12.21 5.97
CA TRP A 77 -13.66 11.67 5.18
C TRP A 77 -13.96 10.21 5.47
N TYR A 78 -13.07 9.51 6.18
CA TYR A 78 -13.31 8.16 6.64
C TYR A 78 -14.27 8.15 7.83
N GLU A 79 -14.99 7.04 7.96
CA GLU A 79 -15.86 6.75 9.09
C GLU A 79 -15.05 6.72 10.40
N PRO A 80 -15.60 7.20 11.54
CA PRO A 80 -14.86 7.24 12.80
C PRO A 80 -14.25 5.90 13.23
N ALA A 81 -14.95 4.79 12.98
CA ALA A 81 -14.46 3.45 13.26
C ALA A 81 -13.22 3.08 12.42
N ILE A 82 -13.21 3.46 11.14
CA ILE A 82 -12.06 3.26 10.25
C ILE A 82 -10.87 4.08 10.71
N ARG A 83 -11.08 5.35 11.06
CA ARG A 83 -10.03 6.22 11.60
C ARG A 83 -9.43 5.68 12.90
N ALA A 84 -10.27 5.15 13.80
CA ALA A 84 -9.82 4.51 15.03
C ALA A 84 -8.95 3.28 14.76
N ARG A 85 -9.34 2.44 13.78
CA ARG A 85 -8.55 1.28 13.35
C ARG A 85 -7.22 1.69 12.71
N ILE A 86 -7.23 2.70 11.83
CA ILE A 86 -6.01 3.29 11.25
C ILE A 86 -5.08 3.77 12.35
N ALA A 87 -5.59 4.47 13.38
CA ALA A 87 -4.76 4.94 14.50
C ALA A 87 -4.03 3.79 15.23
N VAL A 88 -4.70 2.65 15.43
CA VAL A 88 -4.07 1.45 16.00
C VAL A 88 -2.96 0.93 15.08
N PHE A 89 -3.23 0.76 13.78
CA PHE A 89 -2.24 0.25 12.85
C PHE A 89 -1.05 1.20 12.68
N ARG A 90 -1.28 2.51 12.65
CA ARG A 90 -0.21 3.52 12.61
C ARG A 90 0.76 3.35 13.79
N ALA A 91 0.24 3.18 15.00
CA ALA A 91 1.07 2.98 16.19
C ALA A 91 1.91 1.70 16.13
N GLU A 92 1.32 0.60 15.64
CA GLU A 92 2.05 -0.67 15.53
C GLU A 92 3.06 -0.68 14.37
N PHE A 93 2.70 -0.09 13.22
CA PHE A 93 3.58 0.02 12.06
C PHE A 93 4.75 0.97 12.31
N GLN A 94 4.58 2.03 13.11
CA GLN A 94 5.69 2.90 13.48
C GLN A 94 6.83 2.11 14.15
N ARG A 95 6.49 1.15 15.04
CA ARG A 95 7.49 0.26 15.66
C ARG A 95 8.14 -0.69 14.66
N LEU A 96 7.40 -1.14 13.65
CA LEU A 96 7.96 -1.96 12.56
C LEU A 96 8.90 -1.14 11.68
N PHE A 97 8.59 0.13 11.43
CA PHE A 97 9.44 1.03 10.65
C PHE A 97 10.77 1.27 11.36
N GLU A 98 10.74 1.46 12.69
CA GLU A 98 11.96 1.54 13.51
C GLU A 98 12.82 0.28 13.35
N ILE A 99 12.23 -0.92 13.46
CA ILE A 99 12.95 -2.19 13.27
C ILE A 99 13.62 -2.24 11.88
N ILE A 100 12.88 -1.91 10.83
CA ILE A 100 13.39 -1.90 9.45
C ILE A 100 14.56 -0.91 9.31
N GLN A 101 14.42 0.28 9.87
CA GLN A 101 15.45 1.33 9.81
C GLN A 101 16.72 0.96 10.57
N THR A 102 16.63 0.21 11.68
CA THR A 102 17.83 -0.26 12.41
C THR A 102 18.72 -1.16 11.56
N GLN A 103 18.18 -1.83 10.55
CA GLN A 103 18.93 -2.65 9.59
C GLN A 103 19.41 -1.84 8.37
N GLY A 104 19.21 -0.52 8.34
CA GLY A 104 19.61 0.36 7.23
C GLY A 104 18.78 0.19 5.95
N LEU A 105 17.61 -0.47 6.04
CA LEU A 105 16.74 -0.73 4.89
C LEU A 105 15.82 0.48 4.64
N ALA A 106 15.75 0.93 3.38
CA ALA A 106 14.78 1.94 2.98
C ALA A 106 13.35 1.36 2.97
N LEU A 107 12.41 2.06 3.59
CA LEU A 107 11.02 1.63 3.69
C LEU A 107 10.17 2.20 2.56
N TYR A 108 9.45 1.33 1.85
CA TYR A 108 8.44 1.69 0.87
C TYR A 108 7.06 1.18 1.30
N ILE A 109 6.01 1.94 1.01
CA ILE A 109 4.62 1.50 1.24
C ILE A 109 3.92 1.29 -0.10
N THR A 110 3.27 0.16 -0.25
CA THR A 110 2.50 -0.17 -1.44
C THR A 110 1.09 0.40 -1.33
N THR A 111 0.52 0.83 -2.47
CA THR A 111 -0.85 1.32 -2.54
C THR A 111 -1.49 1.01 -3.89
N ASP A 112 -2.76 0.62 -3.86
CA ASP A 112 -3.60 0.63 -5.06
C ASP A 112 -4.03 2.06 -5.42
N VAL A 113 -4.33 2.32 -6.70
CA VAL A 113 -4.83 3.64 -7.12
C VAL A 113 -6.07 4.09 -6.34
N PHE A 114 -6.94 3.18 -5.93
CA PHE A 114 -8.09 3.60 -5.15
C PHE A 114 -8.62 2.46 -4.29
N SER A 115 -8.30 2.54 -3.01
CA SER A 115 -8.94 1.78 -1.94
C SER A 115 -9.94 2.70 -1.24
N TYR A 116 -11.19 2.28 -1.10
CA TYR A 116 -12.26 3.13 -0.60
C TYR A 116 -13.12 2.48 0.48
N THR A 117 -13.65 3.32 1.37
CA THR A 117 -14.75 3.00 2.29
C THR A 117 -16.09 3.45 1.71
N ALA A 118 -17.20 3.05 2.33
CA ALA A 118 -18.54 3.44 1.87
C ALA A 118 -18.73 4.96 1.88
N ALA A 119 -18.32 5.64 2.96
CA ALA A 119 -18.40 7.09 3.07
C ALA A 119 -17.53 7.79 2.01
N LEU A 120 -16.33 7.28 1.75
CA LEU A 120 -15.45 7.85 0.74
C LEU A 120 -16.06 7.70 -0.67
N LYS A 121 -16.61 6.53 -0.98
CA LYS A 121 -17.26 6.27 -2.28
C LYS A 121 -18.44 7.21 -2.52
N GLN A 122 -19.26 7.45 -1.50
CA GLN A 122 -20.39 8.38 -1.59
C GLN A 122 -19.93 9.81 -1.92
N ARG A 123 -18.79 10.25 -1.38
CA ARG A 123 -18.24 11.60 -1.60
C ARG A 123 -17.59 11.76 -2.97
N LEU A 124 -16.76 10.80 -3.37
CA LEU A 124 -15.93 10.90 -4.58
C LEU A 124 -16.63 10.39 -5.84
N GLY A 125 -17.55 9.44 -5.68
CA GLY A 125 -18.17 8.72 -6.79
C GLY A 125 -17.13 7.99 -7.64
N ASN A 126 -17.27 8.09 -8.96
CA ASN A 126 -16.35 7.48 -9.93
C ASN A 126 -15.46 8.50 -10.66
N SER A 127 -15.38 9.73 -10.15
CA SER A 127 -14.61 10.79 -10.81
C SER A 127 -13.11 10.59 -10.61
N THR A 128 -12.40 10.22 -11.68
CA THR A 128 -10.93 10.08 -11.65
C THR A 128 -10.24 11.33 -11.15
N HIS A 129 -10.74 12.52 -11.50
CA HIS A 129 -10.18 13.79 -11.03
C HIS A 129 -10.32 13.93 -9.50
N LYS A 130 -11.51 13.70 -8.94
CA LYS A 130 -11.73 13.79 -7.49
C LYS A 130 -10.91 12.75 -6.73
N ILE A 131 -10.83 11.52 -7.25
CA ILE A 131 -10.02 10.44 -6.68
C ILE A 131 -8.53 10.82 -6.68
N THR A 132 -8.03 11.35 -7.80
CA THR A 132 -6.62 11.77 -7.92
C THR A 132 -6.31 12.90 -6.93
N ALA A 133 -7.17 13.91 -6.84
CA ALA A 133 -7.00 15.02 -5.90
C ALA A 133 -7.00 14.53 -4.43
N PHE A 134 -7.94 13.64 -4.09
CA PHE A 134 -7.98 13.00 -2.77
C PHE A 134 -6.69 12.24 -2.45
N LEU A 135 -6.17 11.45 -3.40
CA LEU A 135 -4.91 10.73 -3.18
C LEU A 135 -3.72 11.67 -3.02
N CYS A 136 -3.65 12.77 -3.78
CA CYS A 136 -2.60 13.77 -3.62
C CYS A 136 -2.60 14.31 -2.18
N GLU A 137 -3.76 14.69 -1.66
CA GLU A 137 -3.93 15.18 -0.28
C GLU A 137 -3.56 14.10 0.75
N LEU A 138 -4.08 12.88 0.58
CA LEU A 138 -3.82 11.76 1.46
C LEU A 138 -2.32 11.41 1.54
N ILE A 139 -1.64 11.37 0.39
CA ILE A 139 -0.20 11.06 0.30
C ILE A 139 0.63 12.19 0.88
N ASP A 140 0.26 13.46 0.64
CA ASP A 140 0.95 14.63 1.20
C ASP A 140 0.93 14.62 2.73
N GLN A 141 -0.23 14.33 3.32
CA GLN A 141 -0.37 14.18 4.76
C GLN A 141 0.39 12.93 5.27
N PHE A 142 0.29 11.81 4.56
CA PHE A 142 0.98 10.57 4.96
C PHE A 142 2.50 10.75 5.03
N PHE A 143 3.12 11.43 4.07
CA PHE A 143 4.57 11.70 4.13
C PHE A 143 4.95 12.69 5.24
N THR A 144 4.04 13.60 5.60
CA THR A 144 4.22 14.48 6.77
C THR A 144 4.21 13.66 8.06
N ASP A 145 3.29 12.70 8.17
CA ASP A 145 3.12 11.84 9.34
C ASP A 145 4.24 10.81 9.49
N PHE A 146 4.75 10.28 8.36
CA PHE A 146 5.74 9.21 8.32
C PHE A 146 6.98 9.63 7.51
N PRO A 147 7.79 10.56 8.02
CA PRO A 147 8.97 11.05 7.30
C PRO A 147 10.02 9.95 7.04
N ALA A 148 9.99 8.85 7.80
CA ALA A 148 10.84 7.68 7.61
C ALA A 148 10.58 6.89 6.31
N VAL A 149 9.37 6.99 5.73
CA VAL A 149 9.02 6.29 4.49
C VAL A 149 9.75 6.93 3.32
N ALA A 150 10.53 6.12 2.59
CA ALA A 150 11.35 6.56 1.46
C ALA A 150 10.56 6.78 0.17
N GLY A 151 9.38 6.17 0.06
CA GLY A 151 8.55 6.27 -1.13
C GLY A 151 7.33 5.37 -1.10
N LEU A 152 6.56 5.44 -2.19
CA LEU A 152 5.40 4.59 -2.40
C LEU A 152 5.55 3.76 -3.67
N ILE A 153 4.97 2.56 -3.63
CA ILE A 153 4.80 1.68 -4.78
C ILE A 153 3.34 1.74 -5.19
N VAL A 154 3.06 2.38 -6.32
CA VAL A 154 1.70 2.52 -6.85
C VAL A 154 1.39 1.33 -7.75
N ARG A 155 0.35 0.58 -7.40
CA ARG A 155 -0.21 -0.50 -8.18
C ARG A 155 -1.39 -0.01 -9.00
N ILE A 156 -1.32 -0.26 -10.31
CA ILE A 156 -2.40 -0.01 -11.26
C ILE A 156 -2.93 -1.34 -11.78
N GLY A 157 -4.17 -1.35 -12.28
CA GLY A 157 -4.65 -2.51 -13.02
C GLY A 157 -4.95 -3.74 -12.17
N GLU A 158 -5.16 -3.59 -10.86
CA GLU A 158 -5.70 -4.60 -9.95
C GLU A 158 -7.04 -4.13 -9.37
N SER A 159 -7.97 -5.06 -9.15
CA SER A 159 -9.13 -4.86 -8.30
C SER A 159 -9.37 -6.14 -7.52
N ASP A 160 -9.38 -6.00 -6.21
CA ASP A 160 -9.75 -7.08 -5.29
C ASP A 160 -11.24 -7.01 -4.89
N GLY A 161 -12.03 -6.17 -5.59
CA GLY A 161 -13.26 -5.57 -5.04
C GLY A 161 -14.60 -6.11 -5.55
N LEU A 162 -14.65 -7.10 -6.45
CA LEU A 162 -15.94 -7.66 -6.90
C LEU A 162 -16.31 -9.00 -6.26
N ASP A 163 -15.33 -9.83 -5.86
CA ASP A 163 -15.57 -11.20 -5.39
C ASP A 163 -15.41 -11.42 -3.87
N VAL A 164 -15.16 -10.36 -3.09
CA VAL A 164 -15.06 -10.48 -1.62
C VAL A 164 -16.32 -9.93 -0.95
N SER A 165 -17.19 -10.84 -0.55
CA SER A 165 -18.39 -10.54 0.22
C SER A 165 -18.05 -9.87 1.58
N GLY A 166 -18.32 -8.57 1.68
CA GLY A 166 -18.88 -7.91 2.87
C GLY A 166 -18.05 -7.74 4.14
N GLN A 167 -16.77 -8.13 4.19
CA GLN A 167 -16.00 -8.13 5.46
C GLN A 167 -14.75 -7.23 5.48
N GLN A 168 -14.38 -6.59 4.37
CA GLN A 168 -13.22 -5.70 4.31
C GLN A 168 -13.64 -4.24 4.45
N ASP A 169 -12.91 -3.51 5.29
CA ASP A 169 -13.09 -2.06 5.52
C ASP A 169 -12.83 -1.22 4.27
N PHE A 170 -11.88 -1.66 3.45
CA PHE A 170 -11.50 -1.03 2.19
C PHE A 170 -11.75 -1.96 1.01
N LYS A 171 -12.28 -1.41 -0.07
CA LYS A 171 -12.44 -2.10 -1.36
C LYS A 171 -11.60 -1.41 -2.42
N SER A 172 -10.97 -2.17 -3.33
CA SER A 172 -10.23 -1.58 -4.45
C SER A 172 -10.94 -1.77 -5.79
N GLU A 173 -10.91 -0.73 -6.62
CA GLU A 173 -11.55 -0.69 -7.94
C GLU A 173 -10.61 -0.21 -9.03
N LEU A 174 -10.82 -0.74 -10.25
CA LEU A 174 -10.11 -0.33 -11.45
C LEU A 174 -10.60 1.03 -11.96
N HIS A 175 -9.95 2.11 -11.53
CA HIS A 175 -10.28 3.47 -11.96
C HIS A 175 -9.50 3.95 -13.18
N LEU A 176 -8.25 3.54 -13.34
CA LEU A 176 -7.42 3.89 -14.51
C LEU A 176 -7.51 2.76 -15.53
N LYS A 177 -7.98 3.07 -16.73
CA LYS A 177 -8.27 2.07 -17.77
C LYS A 177 -7.40 2.23 -19.01
N THR A 178 -6.67 3.35 -19.14
CA THR A 178 -5.85 3.68 -20.31
C THR A 178 -4.49 4.25 -19.91
N PRO A 179 -3.45 4.09 -20.74
CA PRO A 179 -2.14 4.72 -20.51
C PRO A 179 -2.22 6.25 -20.36
N LYS A 180 -3.12 6.91 -21.10
CA LYS A 180 -3.34 8.37 -20.98
C LYS A 180 -3.81 8.76 -19.57
N GLN A 181 -4.76 8.01 -19.00
CA GLN A 181 -5.23 8.24 -17.64
C GLN A 181 -4.12 8.01 -16.60
N VAL A 182 -3.31 6.96 -16.78
CA VAL A 182 -2.13 6.71 -15.93
C VAL A 182 -1.13 7.87 -16.01
N ASN A 183 -0.84 8.37 -17.22
CA ASN A 183 0.06 9.52 -17.37
C ASN A 183 -0.47 10.77 -16.67
N GLN A 184 -1.75 11.09 -16.82
CA GLN A 184 -2.40 12.22 -16.15
C GLN A 184 -2.36 12.08 -14.63
N PHE A 185 -2.66 10.88 -14.13
CA PHE A 185 -2.60 10.55 -12.71
C PHE A 185 -1.19 10.73 -12.14
N LEU A 186 -0.16 10.20 -12.80
CA LEU A 186 1.23 10.34 -12.37
C LEU A 186 1.68 11.81 -12.37
N ARG A 187 1.30 12.59 -13.38
CA ARG A 187 1.61 14.04 -13.42
C ARG A 187 1.00 14.82 -12.26
N ALA A 188 -0.13 14.36 -11.72
CA ALA A 188 -0.73 14.96 -10.54
C ALA A 188 -0.04 14.52 -9.24
N LEU A 189 0.44 13.28 -9.16
CA LEU A 189 1.16 12.77 -7.99
C LEU A 189 2.59 13.33 -7.87
N LEU A 190 3.32 13.44 -8.98
CA LEU A 190 4.74 13.79 -8.98
C LEU A 190 5.09 15.03 -8.13
N PRO A 191 4.34 16.15 -8.18
CA PRO A 191 4.61 17.31 -7.33
C PRO A 191 4.59 17.02 -5.82
N VAL A 192 3.74 16.09 -5.36
CA VAL A 192 3.67 15.68 -3.94
C VAL A 192 4.95 14.93 -3.57
N PHE A 193 5.39 13.99 -4.42
CA PHE A 193 6.62 13.23 -4.17
C PHE A 193 7.87 14.12 -4.23
N GLU A 194 7.91 15.07 -5.17
CA GLU A 194 8.99 16.07 -5.27
C GLU A 194 9.05 16.96 -4.03
N LYS A 195 7.90 17.47 -3.55
CA LYS A 195 7.81 18.25 -2.30
C LYS A 195 8.46 17.54 -1.12
N HIS A 196 8.17 16.25 -0.96
CA HIS A 196 8.70 15.44 0.16
C HIS A 196 10.05 14.77 -0.13
N GLN A 197 10.60 14.95 -1.34
CA GLN A 197 11.80 14.24 -1.81
C GLN A 197 11.68 12.71 -1.62
N ARG A 198 10.52 12.16 -2.01
CA ARG A 198 10.21 10.73 -1.91
C ARG A 198 10.13 10.10 -3.29
N ARG A 199 10.37 8.80 -3.35
CA ARG A 199 10.37 8.06 -4.61
C ARG A 199 8.98 7.50 -4.93
N LEU A 200 8.49 7.78 -6.13
CA LEU A 200 7.31 7.11 -6.69
C LEU A 200 7.80 5.93 -7.53
N ILE A 201 7.39 4.71 -7.17
CA ILE A 201 7.61 3.50 -7.98
C ILE A 201 6.27 3.11 -8.59
N LEU A 202 6.15 3.18 -9.91
CA LEU A 202 4.97 2.67 -10.60
C LEU A 202 5.18 1.19 -10.90
N ARG A 203 4.33 0.32 -10.36
CA ARG A 203 4.34 -1.09 -10.73
C ARG A 203 3.60 -1.27 -12.06
N THR A 204 4.33 -1.71 -13.07
CA THR A 204 3.80 -1.90 -14.44
C THR A 204 3.11 -3.26 -14.64
N TRP A 205 3.29 -4.20 -13.70
CA TRP A 205 2.53 -5.45 -13.71
C TRP A 205 1.07 -5.19 -13.34
N THR A 206 0.19 -5.67 -14.23
CA THR A 206 -1.26 -5.60 -14.13
C THR A 206 -1.85 -6.96 -14.50
N VAL A 207 -3.09 -7.25 -14.08
CA VAL A 207 -3.77 -8.50 -14.47
C VAL A 207 -4.32 -8.46 -15.92
N GLY A 208 -3.80 -7.58 -16.79
CA GLY A 208 -4.25 -7.47 -18.18
C GLY A 208 -5.62 -6.82 -18.37
N SER A 209 -6.16 -6.15 -17.36
CA SER A 209 -7.46 -5.49 -17.44
C SER A 209 -7.40 -4.16 -18.19
N TYR A 210 -8.34 -3.96 -19.13
CA TYR A 210 -8.44 -2.77 -19.98
C TYR A 210 -7.17 -2.48 -20.79
N ARG A 211 -7.12 -1.33 -21.49
CA ARG A 211 -5.95 -0.91 -22.29
C ARG A 211 -4.71 -0.61 -21.44
N VAL A 212 -4.88 -0.36 -20.15
CA VAL A 212 -3.75 -0.26 -19.21
C VAL A 212 -3.11 -1.62 -18.94
N GLY A 213 -3.89 -2.70 -19.11
CA GLY A 213 -3.43 -4.09 -19.06
C GLY A 213 -2.32 -4.40 -20.06
N ASP A 214 -2.38 -3.75 -21.23
CA ASP A 214 -1.48 -3.99 -22.36
C ASP A 214 -0.07 -3.41 -22.18
N LEU A 215 0.23 -2.76 -21.05
CA LEU A 215 1.52 -2.11 -20.79
C LEU A 215 2.71 -3.06 -20.82
N ILE A 216 2.51 -4.36 -20.64
CA ILE A 216 3.59 -5.37 -20.67
C ILE A 216 3.34 -6.56 -21.60
N TRP A 217 2.11 -6.75 -22.09
CA TRP A 217 1.71 -7.99 -22.77
C TRP A 217 1.56 -7.86 -24.29
N HIS A 218 1.28 -6.66 -24.82
CA HIS A 218 0.96 -6.49 -26.24
C HIS A 218 2.17 -6.03 -27.05
N ARG A 219 2.68 -6.87 -27.95
CA ARG A 219 3.88 -6.60 -28.78
C ARG A 219 3.80 -5.27 -29.54
N GLY A 220 2.62 -4.90 -30.04
CA GLY A 220 2.41 -3.65 -30.77
C GLY A 220 2.51 -2.38 -29.91
N THR A 221 2.46 -2.50 -28.58
CA THR A 221 2.61 -1.37 -27.64
C THR A 221 4.07 -0.95 -27.50
N PHE A 222 5.02 -1.88 -27.64
CA PHE A 222 6.46 -1.63 -27.56
C PHE A 222 7.16 -1.39 -28.91
N ALA A 223 6.47 -1.67 -30.01
CA ALA A 223 7.01 -1.57 -31.37
C ALA A 223 6.86 -0.16 -32.00
N ARG A 224 6.44 0.84 -31.21
CA ARG A 224 6.30 2.25 -31.60
C ARG A 224 7.15 3.10 -30.68
#